data_AF-A0A380FHD1-F1
#
_entry.id   AF-A0A380FHD1-F1
#
_cell.length_a   1.000
_cell.length_b   1.000
_cell.length_c   1.000
_cell.angle_alpha   90.00
_cell.angle_beta   90.00
_cell.angle_gamma   90.00
#
_symmetry.space_group_name_H-M   'P 1'
#
loop_
_entity.id
_entity.type
_entity.pdbx_description
1 polymer ?
#
loop_
_entity_poly.entity_id
_entity_poly.type
_entity_poly.pdbx_seq_one_letter_code
_entity_poly.pdbx_strand_id
1 'polypeptide(L)' 'MIYLDNAATTKPNQDVLDTFLKVNQSLYFNPNSPHQAGLQAEQLLNQAKAQIKSLFNLDNEFDIIFTSGATESK' A
#
# COMPACT_ATOMS: atom_id res chain seq x y z
N MET A 1 -2.45 29.81 2.61
CA MET A 1 -3.79 29.21 2.81
C MET A 1 -3.69 28.26 3.99
N ILE A 2 -4.61 28.31 4.96
CA ILE A 2 -4.62 27.39 6.10
C ILE A 2 -5.71 26.35 5.81
N TYR A 3 -5.34 25.06 5.86
CA TYR A 3 -6.25 23.95 5.57
C TYR A 3 -6.71 23.31 6.89
N LEU A 4 -8.02 23.38 7.17
CA LEU A 4 -8.62 22.92 8.42
C LEU A 4 -9.70 21.83 8.20
N ASP A 5 -9.71 21.16 7.04
CA ASP A 5 -10.71 20.14 6.67
C ASP A 5 -10.10 18.74 6.51
N ASN A 6 -9.20 18.36 7.42
CA ASN A 6 -8.51 17.06 7.38
C ASN A 6 -9.45 15.85 7.57
N ALA A 7 -10.68 16.08 8.04
CA ALA A 7 -11.71 15.05 8.14
C ALA A 7 -12.27 14.63 6.76
N ALA A 8 -12.22 15.50 5.76
CA ALA A 8 -12.62 15.18 4.39
C ALA A 8 -11.51 14.40 3.65
N THR A 9 -10.27 14.86 3.73
CA THR A 9 -9.07 14.16 3.23
C THR A 9 -7.80 14.80 3.79
N THR A 10 -6.63 14.21 3.57
CA THR A 10 -5.35 14.74 4.07
C THR A 10 -4.33 14.86 2.95
N LYS A 11 -3.41 15.84 3.06
CA LYS A 11 -2.27 15.91 2.16
C LYS A 11 -1.35 14.70 2.44
N PRO A 12 -0.98 13.88 1.42
CA PRO A 12 -0.04 12.79 1.62
C PRO A 12 1.30 13.29 2.15
N ASN A 13 1.92 12.50 3.01
CA ASN A 13 3.31 12.73 3.43
C ASN A 13 4.25 12.60 2.20
N GLN A 14 5.30 13.41 2.13
CA GLN A 14 6.26 13.40 1.03
C GLN A 14 6.88 12.01 0.81
N ASP A 15 7.25 11.30 1.88
CA ASP A 15 7.88 9.98 1.77
C ASP A 15 6.95 8.94 1.13
N VAL A 16 5.64 9.09 1.34
CA VAL A 16 4.61 8.24 0.71
C VAL A 16 4.53 8.52 -0.79
N LEU A 17 4.57 9.81 -1.18
CA LEU A 17 4.58 10.20 -2.60
C LEU A 17 5.84 9.72 -3.31
N ASP A 18 7.01 9.86 -2.68
CA ASP A 18 8.28 9.42 -3.25
C ASP A 18 8.31 7.90 -3.46
N THR A 19 7.79 7.15 -2.48
CA THR A 19 7.63 5.70 -2.59
C THR A 19 6.67 5.33 -3.72
N PHE A 20 5.51 6.00 -3.80
CA PHE A 20 4.53 5.78 -4.85
C PHE A 20 5.14 5.98 -6.24
N LEU A 21 5.86 7.09 -6.45
CA LEU A 21 6.54 7.37 -7.72
C LEU A 21 7.60 6.32 -8.04
N LYS A 22 8.46 5.98 -7.07
CA LYS A 22 9.52 4.99 -7.24
C LYS A 22 8.98 3.63 -7.66
N VAL A 23 7.94 3.15 -6.99
CA VAL A 23 7.30 1.86 -7.28
C VAL A 23 6.69 1.86 -8.68
N ASN A 24 5.96 2.92 -9.03
CA ASN A 24 5.35 3.04 -10.36
C ASN A 24 6.38 3.16 -11.50
N GLN A 25 7.58 3.66 -11.23
CA GLN A 25 8.64 3.77 -12.23
C GLN A 25 9.50 2.50 -12.36
N SER A 26 9.72 1.79 -11.24
CA SER A 26 10.71 0.70 -11.17
C SER A 26 10.11 -0.70 -11.04
N LEU A 27 8.87 -0.81 -10.54
CA LEU A 27 8.17 -2.07 -10.24
C LEU A 27 6.75 -2.06 -10.82
N TYR A 28 6.58 -1.53 -12.04
CA TYR A 28 5.29 -1.43 -12.74
C TYR A 28 4.76 -2.78 -13.28
N PHE A 29 5.44 -3.88 -12.98
CA PHE A 29 5.08 -5.21 -13.48
C PHE A 29 3.85 -5.77 -12.77
N ASN A 30 3.12 -6.65 -13.45
CA ASN A 30 1.98 -7.34 -12.85
C ASN A 30 2.49 -8.31 -11.77
N PRO A 31 2.06 -8.17 -10.50
CA PRO A 31 2.48 -9.05 -9.41
C PRO A 31 2.03 -10.51 -9.59
N ASN A 32 1.04 -10.78 -10.45
CA ASN A 32 0.59 -12.14 -10.77
C ASN A 32 1.44 -12.81 -11.86
N SER A 33 2.43 -12.11 -12.42
CA SER A 33 3.30 -12.67 -13.44
C SER A 33 4.39 -13.56 -12.83
N PRO A 34 4.62 -14.79 -13.34
CA PRO A 34 5.55 -15.75 -12.74
C PRO A 34 7.03 -15.43 -13.01
N HIS A 35 7.33 -14.46 -13.86
CA HIS A 35 8.70 -14.05 -14.13
C HIS A 35 9.27 -13.22 -12.97
N GLN A 36 10.60 -13.14 -12.87
CA GLN A 36 11.31 -12.50 -11.77
C GLN A 36 10.79 -11.10 -11.41
N ALA A 37 10.51 -10.25 -12.40
CA ALA A 37 10.03 -8.89 -12.14
C ALA A 37 8.61 -8.82 -11.55
N GLY A 38 7.74 -9.79 -11.84
CA GLY A 38 6.40 -9.90 -11.25
C GLY A 38 6.48 -10.40 -9.81
N LEU A 39 7.32 -11.41 -9.57
CA LEU A 39 7.63 -11.90 -8.22
C LEU A 39 8.21 -10.79 -7.32
N GLN A 40 9.02 -9.87 -7.86
CA GLN A 40 9.51 -8.70 -7.12
C GLN A 40 8.38 -7.73 -6.72
N ALA A 41 7.41 -7.49 -7.61
CA ALA A 41 6.24 -6.67 -7.29
C ALA A 41 5.33 -7.35 -6.25
N GLU A 42 5.14 -8.67 -6.35
CA GLU A 42 4.41 -9.46 -5.35
C GLU A 42 5.09 -9.41 -3.97
N GLN A 43 6.42 -9.56 -3.93
CA GLN A 43 7.20 -9.45 -2.70
C GLN A 43 6.98 -8.11 -2.01
N LEU A 44 6.95 -7.00 -2.76
CA LEU A 44 6.68 -5.67 -2.20
C LEU A 44 5.27 -5.58 -1.60
N LEU A 45 4.26 -6.13 -2.27
CA LEU A 45 2.89 -6.18 -1.73
C LEU A 45 2.83 -6.98 -0.43
N ASN A 46 3.51 -8.13 -0.36
CA ASN A 46 3.56 -8.95 0.84
C ASN A 46 4.29 -8.26 2.00
N GLN A 47 5.36 -7.51 1.71
CA GLN A 47 6.04 -6.67 2.70
C GLN A 47 5.12 -5.57 3.24
N ALA A 48 4.33 -4.92 2.38
CA ALA A 48 3.36 -3.92 2.79
C ALA A 48 2.28 -4.52 3.73
N LYS A 49 1.76 -5.72 3.40
CA LYS A 49 0.84 -6.46 4.28
C LYS A 49 1.47 -6.76 5.65
N ALA A 50 2.71 -7.25 5.67
CA ALA A 50 3.42 -7.57 6.90
C ALA A 50 3.64 -6.32 7.78
N GLN A 51 3.99 -5.18 7.16
CA GLN A 51 4.13 -3.90 7.86
C GLN A 51 2.81 -3.45 8.50
N ILE A 52 1.69 -3.59 7.80
CA ILE A 52 0.36 -3.26 8.34
C ILE A 52 0.02 -4.18 9.52
N LYS A 53 0.21 -5.50 9.39
CA LYS A 53 -0.04 -6.44 10.51
C LYS A 53 0.79 -6.06 11.75
N SER A 54 2.08 -5.75 11.55
CA SER A 54 2.95 -5.29 12.64
C SER A 54 2.49 -3.98 13.27
N LEU A 55 2.02 -3.01 12.47
CA LEU A 55 1.58 -1.70 12.97
C LEU A 55 0.32 -1.82 13.84
N PHE A 56 -0.58 -2.72 13.47
CA PHE A 56 -1.84 -2.96 14.17
C PHE A 56 -1.79 -4.09 15.20
N ASN A 57 -0.62 -4.70 15.42
CA ASN A 57 -0.44 -5.88 16.29
C ASN A 57 -1.43 -7.02 15.95
N LEU A 58 -1.66 -7.25 14.65
CA LEU A 58 -2.48 -8.36 14.18
C LEU A 58 -1.66 -9.64 14.21
N ASP A 59 -2.21 -10.67 14.84
CA ASP A 59 -1.63 -12.01 14.82
C ASP A 59 -1.85 -12.71 13.46
N ASN A 60 -1.40 -13.95 13.37
CA ASN A 60 -1.47 -14.74 12.14
C ASN A 60 -2.89 -15.20 11.76
N GLU A 61 -3.89 -15.02 12.63
CA GLU A 61 -5.28 -15.37 12.33
C GLU A 61 -5.94 -14.35 11.41
N PHE A 62 -5.41 -13.12 11.36
CA PHE A 62 -5.92 -12.04 10.51
C PHE A 62 -5.16 -11.97 9.19
N ASP A 63 -5.86 -11.68 8.10
CA ASP A 63 -5.25 -11.34 6.81
C ASP A 63 -5.56 -9.90 6.39
N ILE A 64 -4.72 -9.37 5.49
CA ILE A 64 -4.87 -8.03 4.92
C ILE A 64 -5.37 -8.15 3.48
N ILE A 65 -6.55 -7.56 3.23
CA ILE A 65 -7.14 -7.41 1.90
C ILE A 65 -7.06 -5.94 1.51
N PHE A 66 -6.42 -5.63 0.39
CA PHE A 66 -6.40 -4.29 -0.19
C PHE A 66 -7.64 -4.09 -1.07
N THR A 67 -8.35 -2.99 -0.87
CA THR A 67 -9.47 -2.51 -1.69
C THR A 67 -9.14 -1.11 -2.22
N SER A 68 -10.01 -0.52 -3.04
CA SER A 68 -9.85 0.86 -3.50
C SER A 68 -10.11 1.92 -2.42
N GLY A 69 -10.75 1.53 -1.31
CA GLY A 69 -11.01 2.41 -0.17
C GLY A 69 -12.09 1.90 0.77
N ALA A 70 -12.34 2.65 1.84
CA ALA A 70 -13.23 2.25 2.94
C ALA A 70 -14.67 1.96 2.51
N THR A 71 -15.19 2.67 1.50
CA THR A 71 -16.57 2.45 0.99
C THR A 71 -16.72 1.08 0.33
N GLU A 72 -15.69 0.58 -0.37
CA GLU A 72 -15.71 -0.76 -0.97
C GLU A 72 -15.54 -1.87 0.08
N SER A 73 -14.83 -1.58 1.17
CA SER A 73 -14.58 -2.55 2.25
C SER A 73 -15.80 -2.84 3.14
N LYS A 74 -16.86 -2.04 3.04
CA LYS A 74 -18.10 -2.21 3.83
C LYS A 74 -19.04 -3.20 3.16
#